data_AF-A0A9D4PHD7-F1
#
_entry.id   AF-A0A9D4PHD7-F1
#
_cell.length_a   1.000
_cell.length_b   1.000
_cell.length_c   1.000
_cell.angle_alpha   90.00
_cell.angle_beta   90.00
_cell.angle_gamma   90.00
#
_symmetry.space_group_name_H-M   'P 1'
#
loop_
_entity.id
_entity.type
_entity.pdbx_description
1 polymer ?
#
loop_
_entity_poly.entity_id
_entity_poly.type
_entity_poly.pdbx_seq_one_letter_code
_entity_poly.pdbx_strand_id
1 'polypeptide(L)'
;MALRNAVQKWSQFVASDTQTCAKRTRQRQAVFFGASIVLEKYIHYLQGQVQISREYAGDVMLPVSLLLPKASPYKEPLNYAVIRMVETGLMEEIKGRYWKRTLPQPSTLDAVGEWQQLHFNVSTLPFIILVAGLGISSVVFLCEMSRGIAKKRRKRAASM
;
A
#
# COMPACT_ATOMS: atom_id res chain seq x y z
N MET A 1 -34.46 17.28 -17.12
CA MET A 1 -34.51 15.81 -17.06
C MET A 1 -33.13 15.15 -17.02
N ALA A 2 -32.16 15.57 -17.83
CA ALA A 2 -30.83 14.95 -17.89
C ALA A 2 -30.05 14.90 -16.55
N LEU A 3 -30.12 15.95 -15.73
CA LEU A 3 -29.43 16.01 -14.43
C LEU A 3 -29.96 14.96 -13.43
N ARG A 4 -31.27 14.71 -13.44
CA ARG A 4 -31.92 13.74 -12.54
C ARG A 4 -31.51 12.31 -12.89
N ASN A 5 -31.45 12.02 -14.19
CA ASN A 5 -30.99 10.72 -14.71
C ASN A 5 -29.50 10.50 -14.48
N ALA A 6 -28.68 11.56 -14.57
CA ALA A 6 -27.27 11.48 -14.21
C ALA A 6 -27.10 11.20 -12.72
N VAL A 7 -27.77 11.95 -11.83
CA VAL A 7 -27.70 11.74 -10.38
C VAL A 7 -28.15 10.32 -9.98
N GLN A 8 -29.20 9.78 -10.59
CA GLN A 8 -29.61 8.37 -10.38
C GLN A 8 -28.58 7.35 -10.88
N LYS A 9 -27.83 7.68 -11.93
CA LYS A 9 -26.74 6.82 -12.42
C LYS A 9 -25.55 6.85 -11.46
N TRP A 10 -25.25 8.02 -10.88
CA TRP A 10 -24.19 8.20 -9.90
C TRP A 10 -24.54 7.64 -8.52
N SER A 11 -25.81 7.60 -8.13
CA SER A 11 -26.22 7.06 -6.82
C SER A 11 -25.91 5.58 -6.63
N GLN A 12 -25.71 4.81 -7.71
CA GLN A 12 -25.24 3.42 -7.62
C GLN A 12 -23.77 3.31 -7.16
N PHE A 13 -22.97 4.35 -7.44
CA PHE A 13 -21.56 4.43 -7.07
C PHE A 13 -21.34 5.11 -5.71
N VAL A 14 -22.30 5.91 -5.25
CA VAL A 14 -22.29 6.54 -3.93
C VAL A 14 -22.79 5.54 -2.89
N ALA A 15 -21.89 5.00 -2.06
CA ALA A 15 -22.34 4.25 -0.89
C ALA A 15 -22.70 5.25 0.23
N SER A 16 -23.78 4.95 0.94
CA SER A 16 -24.25 5.76 2.08
C SER A 16 -23.35 5.66 3.31
N ASP A 17 -22.51 4.62 3.37
CA ASP A 17 -21.64 4.34 4.51
C ASP A 17 -20.16 4.23 4.09
N THR A 18 -19.32 4.94 4.83
CA THR A 18 -17.86 4.92 4.68
C THR A 18 -17.26 3.52 4.81
N GLN A 19 -17.83 2.64 5.65
CA GLN A 19 -17.34 1.26 5.77
C GLN A 19 -17.59 0.43 4.50
N THR A 20 -18.73 0.65 3.85
CA THR A 20 -19.09 -0.03 2.60
C THR A 20 -18.19 0.44 1.46
N CYS A 21 -17.89 1.75 1.40
CA CYS A 21 -16.89 2.30 0.50
C CYS A 21 -15.51 1.66 0.73
N ALA A 22 -15.04 1.61 1.98
CA ALA A 22 -13.74 1.02 2.32
C ALA A 22 -13.62 -0.45 1.87
N LYS A 23 -14.68 -1.25 2.05
CA LYS A 23 -14.72 -2.65 1.58
C LYS A 23 -14.64 -2.76 0.06
N ARG A 24 -15.36 -1.92 -0.68
CA ARG A 24 -15.33 -1.89 -2.16
C ARG A 24 -13.96 -1.43 -2.70
N THR A 25 -13.34 -0.47 -2.04
CA THR A 25 -11.98 -0.02 -2.37
C THR A 25 -10.96 -1.14 -2.14
N ARG A 26 -11.10 -1.90 -1.05
CA ARG A 26 -10.26 -3.09 -0.79
C ARG A 26 -10.38 -4.15 -1.89
N GLN A 27 -11.56 -4.30 -2.48
CA GLN A 27 -11.83 -5.24 -3.59
C GLN A 27 -11.43 -4.68 -4.97
N ARG A 28 -10.78 -3.50 -5.03
CA ARG A 28 -10.40 -2.80 -6.28
C ARG A 28 -11.58 -2.48 -7.20
N GLN A 29 -12.80 -2.37 -6.64
CA GLN A 29 -14.02 -2.11 -7.42
C GLN A 29 -14.39 -0.62 -7.48
N ALA A 30 -13.86 0.22 -6.59
CA ALA A 30 -14.23 1.63 -6.51
C ALA A 30 -13.09 2.51 -5.96
N VAL A 31 -13.16 3.80 -6.28
CA VAL A 31 -12.31 4.86 -5.70
C VAL A 31 -13.11 5.56 -4.61
N PHE A 32 -12.51 5.73 -3.44
CA PHE A 32 -13.15 6.42 -2.32
C PHE A 32 -12.69 7.88 -2.27
N PHE A 33 -13.66 8.79 -2.36
CA PHE A 33 -13.46 10.22 -2.16
C PHE A 33 -14.04 10.61 -0.80
N GLY A 34 -13.26 11.31 0.02
CA GLY A 34 -13.67 11.72 1.35
C GLY A 34 -12.75 12.79 1.93
N ALA A 35 -13.14 13.36 3.07
CA ALA A 35 -12.30 14.32 3.77
C ALA A 35 -10.95 13.70 4.14
N SER A 36 -9.87 14.48 3.99
CA SER A 36 -8.50 14.01 4.23
C SER A 36 -8.33 13.33 5.59
N ILE A 37 -8.91 13.91 6.66
CA ILE A 37 -8.90 13.35 8.01
C ILE A 37 -9.53 11.94 8.10
N VAL A 38 -10.62 11.69 7.36
CA VAL A 38 -11.28 10.38 7.34
C VAL A 38 -10.42 9.41 6.54
N LEU A 39 -9.87 9.87 5.42
CA LEU A 39 -9.01 9.10 4.53
C LEU A 39 -7.75 8.62 5.25
N GLU A 40 -7.07 9.50 6.00
CA GLU A 40 -5.90 9.17 6.83
C GLU A 40 -6.20 8.04 7.82
N LYS A 41 -7.33 8.11 8.52
CA LYS A 41 -7.74 7.05 9.47
C LYS A 41 -7.91 5.69 8.77
N TYR A 42 -8.48 5.69 7.57
CA TYR A 42 -8.73 4.46 6.81
C TYR A 42 -7.47 3.89 6.14
N ILE A 43 -6.46 4.69 5.79
CA ILE A 43 -5.16 4.14 5.29
C ILE A 43 -4.57 3.17 6.30
N HIS A 44 -4.53 3.60 7.57
CA HIS A 44 -4.00 2.77 8.65
C HIS A 44 -4.86 1.53 8.88
N TYR A 45 -6.19 1.66 8.80
CA TYR A 45 -7.10 0.51 8.90
C TYR A 45 -6.91 -0.50 7.76
N LEU A 46 -6.57 0.00 6.56
CA LEU A 46 -6.37 -0.82 5.35
C LEU A 46 -4.90 -1.21 5.11
N GLN A 47 -4.03 -1.06 6.12
CA GLN A 47 -2.63 -1.53 6.13
C GLN A 47 -1.84 -1.18 4.86
N GLY A 48 -2.00 0.03 4.33
CA GLY A 48 -1.20 0.50 3.19
C GLY A 48 -1.55 -0.10 1.82
N GLN A 49 -2.62 -0.90 1.71
CA GLN A 49 -3.08 -1.41 0.40
C GLN A 49 -3.73 -0.35 -0.49
N VAL A 50 -3.94 0.87 0.03
CA VAL A 50 -4.56 1.99 -0.66
C VAL A 50 -3.62 3.19 -0.55
N GLN A 51 -3.24 3.75 -1.70
CA GLN A 51 -2.48 5.00 -1.74
C GLN A 51 -3.43 6.19 -1.94
N ILE A 52 -3.23 7.24 -1.14
CA ILE A 52 -3.88 8.52 -1.39
C ILE A 52 -3.10 9.23 -2.48
N SER A 53 -3.74 9.45 -3.64
CA SER A 53 -3.26 10.48 -4.53
C SER A 53 -3.56 11.84 -3.90
N ARG A 54 -2.52 12.48 -3.34
CA ARG A 54 -2.59 13.85 -2.80
C ARG A 54 -2.70 14.91 -3.90
N GLU A 55 -2.64 14.50 -5.16
CA GLU A 55 -2.66 15.37 -6.34
C GLU A 55 -3.97 16.19 -6.46
N TYR A 56 -5.05 15.73 -5.83
CA TYR A 56 -6.34 16.41 -5.79
C TYR A 56 -6.61 17.18 -4.49
N ALA A 57 -5.66 17.24 -3.57
CA ALA A 57 -5.71 18.10 -2.38
C ALA A 57 -5.30 19.56 -2.73
N GLY A 58 -5.66 20.02 -3.92
CA GLY A 58 -5.46 21.41 -4.33
C GLY A 58 -6.43 22.33 -3.59
N ASP A 59 -5.87 23.31 -2.87
CA ASP A 59 -6.45 24.55 -2.31
C ASP A 59 -7.73 24.52 -1.46
N VAL A 60 -8.50 23.43 -1.42
CA VAL A 60 -9.73 23.34 -0.64
C VAL A 60 -9.43 22.78 0.76
N MET A 61 -8.67 23.54 1.54
CA MET A 61 -8.53 23.32 2.97
C MET A 61 -9.83 23.78 3.64
N LEU A 62 -10.83 22.90 3.72
CA LEU A 62 -12.05 23.15 4.49
C LEU A 62 -11.75 22.95 5.98
N PRO A 63 -11.67 24.03 6.79
CA PRO A 63 -11.42 23.89 8.21
C PRO A 63 -12.64 23.27 8.90
N VAL A 64 -12.41 22.38 9.85
CA VAL A 64 -13.46 21.95 10.77
C VAL A 64 -13.75 23.11 11.71
N SER A 65 -15.01 23.54 11.78
CA SER A 65 -15.45 24.67 12.59
C SER A 65 -16.52 24.25 13.59
N LEU A 66 -16.50 24.87 14.76
CA LEU A 66 -17.54 24.70 15.78
C LEU A 66 -18.64 25.73 15.52
N LEU A 67 -19.86 25.24 15.31
CA LEU A 67 -21.03 26.08 15.07
C LEU A 67 -21.71 26.38 16.41
N LEU A 68 -21.78 27.66 16.76
CA LEU A 68 -22.53 28.15 17.92
C LEU A 68 -23.74 28.98 17.46
N PRO A 69 -24.83 29.04 18.25
CA PRO A 69 -25.93 29.98 18.00
C PRO A 69 -25.43 31.43 17.87
N LYS A 70 -26.00 32.19 16.94
CA LYS A 70 -25.51 33.53 16.54
C LYS A 70 -25.34 34.54 17.69
N ALA A 71 -26.06 34.37 18.81
CA ALA A 71 -26.02 35.25 19.97
C ALA A 71 -25.48 34.57 21.25
N SER A 72 -24.71 33.48 21.10
CA SER A 72 -24.16 32.78 22.26
C SER A 72 -23.08 33.60 22.96
N PRO A 73 -23.17 33.82 24.31
CA PRO A 73 -22.12 34.51 25.07
C PRO A 73 -20.81 33.71 25.11
N TYR A 74 -20.84 32.44 24.70
CA TYR A 74 -19.67 31.56 24.72
C TYR A 74 -18.79 31.65 23.47
N LYS A 75 -19.19 32.42 22.45
CA LYS A 75 -18.45 32.51 21.19
C LYS A 75 -17.00 32.96 21.39
N GLU A 76 -16.81 34.08 22.09
CA GLU A 76 -15.49 34.65 22.36
C GLU A 76 -14.61 33.79 23.28
N PRO A 77 -15.08 33.35 24.47
CA PRO A 77 -14.24 32.54 25.35
C PRO A 77 -13.89 31.17 24.73
N LEU A 78 -14.78 30.59 23.92
CA LEU A 78 -14.53 29.32 23.25
C LEU A 78 -13.53 29.49 22.09
N ASN A 79 -13.63 30.56 21.31
CA ASN A 79 -12.65 30.87 20.28
C ASN A 79 -11.26 31.09 20.89
N TYR A 80 -11.17 31.86 21.98
CA TYR A 80 -9.93 32.07 22.71
C TYR A 80 -9.35 30.76 23.25
N ALA A 81 -10.18 29.89 23.83
CA ALA A 81 -9.74 28.58 24.31
C ALA A 81 -9.20 27.71 23.17
N VAL A 82 -9.84 27.70 22.00
CA VAL A 82 -9.37 26.95 20.83
C VAL A 82 -8.01 27.46 20.36
N ILE A 83 -7.84 28.77 20.22
CA ILE A 83 -6.57 29.39 19.82
C ILE A 83 -5.47 29.01 20.83
N ARG A 84 -5.75 29.19 22.13
CA ARG A 84 -4.80 28.84 23.20
C ARG A 84 -4.43 27.37 23.21
N MET A 85 -5.36 26.46 22.92
CA MET A 85 -5.08 25.02 22.81
C MET A 85 -4.17 24.70 21.62
N VAL A 86 -4.25 25.46 20.53
CA VAL A 86 -3.35 25.33 19.38
C VAL A 86 -1.97 25.88 19.72
N GLU A 87 -1.90 27.09 20.29
CA GLU A 87 -0.63 27.74 20.66
C GLU A 87 0.17 26.96 21.71
N THR A 88 -0.52 26.36 22.68
CA THR A 88 0.11 25.54 23.74
C THR A 88 0.53 24.15 23.26
N GLY A 89 0.22 23.77 22.02
CA GLY A 89 0.50 22.44 21.48
C GLY A 89 -0.40 21.33 22.04
N LEU A 90 -1.36 21.67 22.90
CA LEU A 90 -2.29 20.70 23.51
C LEU A 90 -3.15 20.00 22.45
N MET A 91 -3.48 20.71 21.36
CA MET A 91 -4.17 20.12 20.20
C MET A 91 -3.33 19.01 19.53
N GLU A 92 -2.01 19.22 19.39
CA GLU A 92 -1.11 18.21 18.82
C GLU A 92 -0.95 17.01 19.75
N GLU A 93 -0.92 17.24 21.06
CA GLU A 93 -0.85 16.18 22.06
C GLU A 93 -2.12 15.32 22.05
N ILE A 94 -3.31 15.94 21.99
CA ILE A 94 -4.59 15.25 21.84
C ILE A 94 -4.60 14.45 20.53
N LYS A 95 -4.21 15.07 19.41
CA LYS A 95 -4.09 14.37 18.13
C LYS A 95 -3.12 13.18 18.26
N GLY A 96 -1.98 13.36 18.91
CA GLY A 96 -1.02 12.29 19.18
C GLY A 96 -1.63 11.15 19.98
N ARG A 97 -2.30 11.46 21.10
CA ARG A 97 -2.87 10.45 22.00
C ARG A 97 -4.01 9.67 21.35
N TYR A 98 -4.94 10.32 20.65
CA TYR A 98 -6.11 9.66 20.07
C TYR A 98 -5.85 9.10 18.67
N TRP A 99 -5.02 9.76 17.86
CA TRP A 99 -4.69 9.29 16.53
C TRP A 99 -3.58 8.23 16.56
N LYS A 100 -2.44 8.49 17.23
CA LYS A 100 -1.29 7.55 17.22
C LYS A 100 -1.48 6.30 18.08
N ARG A 101 -2.36 6.29 19.09
CA ARG A 101 -2.67 5.05 19.86
C ARG A 101 -3.73 4.16 19.23
N THR A 102 -4.67 4.74 18.47
CA THR A 102 -5.79 3.98 17.87
C THR A 102 -5.40 3.36 16.53
N LEU A 103 -4.41 3.94 15.87
CA LEU A 103 -3.89 3.45 14.60
C LEU A 103 -2.71 2.54 14.96
N PRO A 104 -2.67 1.26 14.54
CA PRO A 104 -1.42 0.52 14.61
C PRO A 104 -0.37 1.38 13.89
N GLN A 105 0.76 1.61 14.55
CA GLN A 105 1.88 2.28 13.89
C GLN A 105 2.05 1.59 12.54
N PRO A 106 2.06 2.32 11.42
CA PRO A 106 2.64 1.73 10.23
C PRO A 106 4.04 1.35 10.69
N SER A 107 4.33 0.06 10.72
CA SER A 107 5.69 -0.42 10.81
C SER A 107 6.47 0.40 9.80
N THR A 108 7.31 1.29 10.34
CA THR A 108 8.25 2.16 9.64
C THR A 108 7.65 3.07 8.57
N LEU A 109 7.61 4.34 8.94
CA LEU A 109 7.49 5.52 8.09
C LEU A 109 8.77 5.64 7.24
N ASP A 110 8.96 4.72 6.28
CA ASP A 110 9.99 4.79 5.23
C ASP A 110 9.38 4.43 3.85
N ALA A 111 8.11 4.79 3.62
CA ALA A 111 7.53 4.81 2.28
C ALA A 111 7.61 6.22 1.65
N VAL A 112 8.63 7.01 2.03
CA VAL A 112 9.12 8.12 1.20
C VAL A 112 9.77 7.46 0.00
N GLY A 113 8.99 7.30 -1.08
CA GLY A 113 9.46 6.92 -2.40
C GLY A 113 10.70 6.04 -2.37
N GLU A 114 10.60 4.83 -1.78
CA GLU A 114 11.58 3.81 -2.08
C GLU A 114 11.46 3.60 -3.58
N TRP A 115 12.43 4.13 -4.32
CA TRP A 115 12.74 3.71 -5.67
C TRP A 115 12.71 2.21 -5.66
N GLN A 116 11.57 1.65 -6.06
CA GLN A 116 11.25 0.25 -6.21
C GLN A 116 12.47 -0.60 -5.90
N GLN A 117 12.75 -0.81 -4.61
CA GLN A 117 13.80 -1.73 -4.23
C GLN A 117 13.27 -3.02 -4.80
N LEU A 118 13.91 -3.45 -5.89
CA LEU A 118 13.48 -4.57 -6.70
C LEU A 118 13.61 -5.76 -5.77
N HIS A 119 12.56 -6.02 -4.99
CA HIS A 119 12.51 -7.05 -3.98
C HIS A 119 12.93 -8.32 -4.72
N PHE A 120 14.09 -8.83 -4.31
CA PHE A 120 14.97 -9.80 -4.97
C PHE A 120 14.25 -11.16 -5.18
N ASN A 121 13.19 -11.18 -5.99
CA ASN A 121 12.51 -12.37 -6.46
C ASN A 121 12.89 -12.66 -7.93
N VAL A 122 13.42 -11.66 -8.64
CA VAL A 122 13.98 -11.79 -10.00
C VAL A 122 15.42 -12.30 -9.97
N SER A 123 16.15 -12.06 -8.87
CA SER A 123 17.54 -12.47 -8.68
C SER A 123 17.74 -13.97 -8.57
N THR A 124 16.73 -14.75 -8.18
CA THR A 124 16.87 -16.21 -8.01
C THR A 124 16.84 -16.97 -9.34
N LEU A 125 16.14 -16.44 -10.35
CA LEU A 125 16.00 -17.05 -11.66
C LEU A 125 17.33 -17.32 -12.38
N PRO A 126 18.28 -16.37 -12.48
CA PRO A 126 19.57 -16.66 -13.12
C PRO A 126 20.39 -17.73 -12.38
N PHE A 127 20.32 -17.78 -11.03
CA PHE A 127 21.01 -18.82 -10.27
C PHE A 127 20.40 -20.20 -10.47
N ILE A 128 19.08 -20.31 -10.61
CA ILE A 128 18.41 -21.59 -10.90
C ILE A 128 18.84 -22.11 -12.28
N ILE A 129 18.87 -21.25 -13.30
CA ILE A 129 19.29 -21.63 -14.65
C ILE A 129 20.77 -22.05 -14.68
N LEU A 130 21.62 -21.36 -13.91
CA LEU A 130 23.05 -21.66 -13.81
C LEU A 130 23.29 -23.02 -13.14
N VAL A 131 22.61 -23.31 -12.02
CA VAL A 131 22.71 -24.62 -11.33
C VAL A 131 22.16 -25.74 -12.20
N ALA A 132 21.06 -25.51 -12.91
CA ALA A 132 20.49 -26.49 -13.84
C ALA A 132 21.46 -26.78 -15.01
N GLY A 133 22.06 -25.75 -15.60
CA GLY A 133 23.04 -25.89 -16.68
C GLY A 133 24.32 -26.63 -16.25
N LEU A 134 24.81 -26.36 -15.04
CA LEU A 134 25.94 -27.06 -14.45
C LEU A 134 25.62 -28.55 -14.22
N GLY A 135 24.43 -28.84 -13.70
CA GLY A 135 23.96 -30.21 -13.47
C GLY A 135 23.88 -31.03 -14.75
N ILE A 136 23.24 -30.49 -15.80
CA ILE A 136 23.10 -31.17 -17.10
C ILE A 136 24.48 -31.45 -17.72
N SER A 137 25.39 -30.47 -17.66
CA SER A 137 26.75 -30.62 -18.21
C SER A 137 27.55 -31.71 -17.50
N SER A 138 27.44 -31.81 -16.17
CA SER A 138 28.10 -32.84 -15.38
C SER A 138 27.62 -34.25 -15.74
N VAL A 139 26.30 -34.43 -15.92
CA VAL A 139 25.71 -35.73 -16.28
C VAL A 139 26.15 -36.19 -17.67
N VAL A 140 26.14 -35.30 -18.66
CA VAL A 140 26.59 -35.62 -20.03
C VAL A 140 28.05 -36.05 -20.03
N PHE A 141 28.91 -35.36 -19.27
CA PHE A 141 30.32 -35.71 -19.15
C PHE A 141 30.54 -37.11 -18.56
N LEU A 142 29.81 -37.47 -17.50
CA LEU A 142 29.90 -38.82 -16.89
C LEU A 142 29.41 -39.92 -17.84
N CYS A 143 28.36 -39.66 -18.63
CA CYS A 143 27.88 -40.60 -19.64
C CYS A 143 28.89 -40.81 -20.78
N GLU A 144 29.55 -39.77 -21.26
CA GLU A 144 30.60 -39.90 -22.28
C GLU A 144 31.85 -40.60 -21.72
N MET A 145 32.25 -40.27 -20.49
CA MET A 145 33.42 -40.90 -19.87
C MET A 145 33.22 -42.40 -19.67
N SER A 146 32.05 -42.83 -19.19
CA SER A 146 31.71 -44.26 -19.02
C SER A 146 31.67 -45.01 -20.36
N ARG A 147 31.05 -44.42 -21.39
CA ARG A 147 31.04 -44.99 -22.76
C ARG A 147 32.42 -45.07 -23.38
N GLY A 148 33.26 -44.06 -23.16
CA GLY A 148 34.65 -44.02 -23.63
C GLY A 148 35.49 -45.13 -23.00
N ILE A 149 35.36 -45.35 -21.69
CA ILE A 149 36.04 -46.45 -20.98
C ILE A 149 35.54 -47.80 -21.49
N ALA A 150 34.23 -47.98 -21.67
CA ALA A 150 33.65 -49.22 -22.20
C ALA A 150 34.12 -49.53 -23.63
N LYS A 151 34.17 -48.53 -24.52
CA LYS A 151 34.69 -48.69 -25.89
C LYS A 151 36.18 -49.03 -25.90
N LYS A 152 37.00 -48.38 -25.06
CA LYS A 152 38.43 -48.70 -24.93
C LYS A 152 38.65 -50.13 -24.44
N ARG A 153 37.84 -50.61 -23.48
CA ARG A 153 37.89 -52.01 -23.00
C ARG A 153 37.50 -53.01 -24.08
N ARG A 154 36.45 -52.75 -24.86
CA ARG A 154 36.03 -53.62 -25.99
C ARG A 154 37.08 -53.71 -27.09
N LYS A 155 37.74 -52.60 -27.46
CA LYS A 155 38.81 -52.62 -28.47
C LYS A 155 40.03 -53.45 -28.03
N ARG A 156 40.38 -53.43 -26.74
CA ARG A 156 41.46 -54.28 -26.19
C ARG A 156 41.10 -55.76 -26.12
N ALA A 157 39.83 -56.08 -25.87
CA ALA A 157 39.34 -57.45 -25.86
C ALA A 157 39.17 -58.06 -27.27
N ALA A 158 39.11 -57.24 -28.31
CA ALA A 158 39.05 -57.67 -29.71
C ALA A 158 40.42 -57.72 -30.41
N SER A 159 41.48 -57.28 -29.74
CA SER A 159 42.87 -57.31 -30.23
C SER A 159 43.75 -58.33 -29.51
N MET A 160 43.16 -59.17 -28.67
CA MET A 160 43.72 -60.42 -28.13
C MET A 160 42.99 -61.57 -28.81
#